data_AF-A0AAD6VQR5-F1
#
_entry.id   AF-A0AAD6VQR5-F1
#
_cell.length_a   1.000
_cell.length_b   1.000
_cell.length_c   1.000
_cell.angle_alpha   90.00
_cell.angle_beta   90.00
_cell.angle_gamma   90.00
#
_symmetry.space_group_name_H-M   'P 1'
#
loop_
_entity.id
_entity.type
_entity.pdbx_description
1 polymer ?
#
loop_
_entity_poly.entity_id
_entity_poly.type
_entity_poly.pdbx_seq_one_letter_code
_entity_poly.pdbx_strand_id
1 'polypeptide(L)'
;MARDRLAAMRAQQQGGGPASYVHQPNNSYPTQASGGGNGGGGGYQPRRANPYAQQDDRAYEMSDVSNSAQYGAPVNGGDNMSAFYAEISSLQDSLRSFNDNVASIGDLHSRSLNNTDDAAAQRNAAQLEDLVEETSALSATLKRRIKALEKQGGSGRDGQIRKQQTALVKSKFVEAIQSYQTVEQQYRTKYKQRMERQFKIVKPDASPDEVRAVVNDESGGQIFSQALMNSNRYGESRAAYREVQERHEDIKRIEKTLGELAQLFNDMSVLVEQQEETINVIETQAAAVEKDTEVGLQYTEKAVESARGARRKRWICFWITIVVLIIIGVVVGIVVKNQVKK
;
A
#
# COMPACT_ATOMS: atom_id res chain seq x y z
N MET A 1 36.96 40.14 -1.46
CA MET A 1 37.25 39.44 -0.19
C MET A 1 36.98 37.96 -0.41
N ALA A 2 38.03 37.26 -0.85
CA ALA A 2 38.01 35.87 -1.30
C ALA A 2 39.06 35.12 -0.48
N ARG A 3 38.66 34.63 0.72
CA ARG A 3 39.58 33.95 1.64
C ARG A 3 39.05 32.70 2.35
N ASP A 4 37.77 32.34 2.22
CA ASP A 4 37.22 31.19 2.96
C ASP A 4 36.87 29.95 2.11
N ARG A 5 37.28 29.89 0.85
CA ARG A 5 37.04 28.71 -0.02
C ARG A 5 38.25 27.81 -0.25
N LEU A 6 39.36 28.00 0.50
CA LEU A 6 40.63 27.29 0.25
C LEU A 6 41.13 26.38 1.40
N ALA A 7 40.41 26.29 2.52
CA ALA A 7 40.86 25.53 3.70
C ALA A 7 40.27 24.10 3.83
N ALA A 8 39.17 23.78 3.14
CA ALA A 8 38.54 22.45 3.25
C ALA A 8 38.97 21.47 2.14
N MET A 9 39.75 21.90 1.15
CA MET A 9 40.20 21.09 0.01
C MET A 9 41.60 20.47 0.20
N ARG A 10 42.15 20.47 1.43
CA ARG A 10 43.56 20.06 1.69
C ARG A 10 43.75 18.91 2.68
N ALA A 11 42.71 18.14 3.00
CA ALA A 11 42.86 16.98 3.89
C ALA A 11 42.32 15.68 3.29
N GLN A 12 42.44 15.52 1.97
CA GLN A 12 42.56 14.21 1.32
C GLN A 12 43.98 14.08 0.77
N GLN A 13 44.93 13.62 1.59
CA GLN A 13 46.06 12.76 1.19
C GLN A 13 47.04 12.54 2.36
N GLN A 14 47.02 11.31 2.88
CA GLN A 14 47.96 10.58 3.76
C GLN A 14 47.06 9.78 4.73
N GLY A 15 46.88 8.46 4.68
CA GLY A 15 47.79 7.38 4.27
C GLY A 15 48.16 6.58 5.53
N GLY A 16 47.55 5.40 5.74
CA GLY A 16 48.08 4.37 6.65
C GLY A 16 47.10 3.68 7.61
N GLY A 17 46.80 2.40 7.32
CA GLY A 17 46.87 1.29 8.30
C GLY A 17 45.73 1.08 9.32
N PRO A 18 45.18 -0.15 9.49
CA PRO A 18 43.95 -0.39 10.25
C PRO A 18 44.21 -0.84 11.70
N ALA A 19 43.41 -0.34 12.65
CA ALA A 19 43.17 -1.02 13.91
C ALA A 19 41.76 -0.69 14.45
N SER A 20 41.01 -1.76 14.62
CA SER A 20 39.62 -1.94 14.98
C SER A 20 39.29 -1.62 16.44
N TYR A 21 38.18 -0.93 16.69
CA TYR A 21 37.29 -1.22 17.83
C TYR A 21 35.83 -1.03 17.42
N VAL A 22 35.02 -2.01 17.83
CA VAL A 22 33.69 -2.39 17.34
C VAL A 22 32.61 -1.81 18.25
N HIS A 23 31.52 -1.29 17.66
CA HIS A 23 30.21 -1.37 18.29
C HIS A 23 29.09 -1.49 17.24
N GLN A 24 28.49 -2.69 17.17
CA GLN A 24 27.27 -3.01 16.43
C GLN A 24 26.06 -2.89 17.37
N PRO A 25 24.87 -2.58 16.82
CA PRO A 25 23.64 -3.23 17.28
C PRO A 25 23.13 -4.19 16.21
N ASN A 26 23.13 -5.47 16.56
CA ASN A 26 22.61 -6.58 15.77
C ASN A 26 21.10 -6.72 16.03
N ASN A 27 20.29 -6.71 14.96
CA ASN A 27 18.86 -7.01 15.02
C ASN A 27 18.60 -8.18 14.06
N SER A 28 18.49 -9.40 14.61
CA SER A 28 18.24 -10.61 13.82
C SER A 28 17.28 -11.54 14.57
N TYR A 29 16.12 -11.79 13.96
CA TYR A 29 15.13 -12.79 14.34
C TYR A 29 15.68 -14.21 14.18
N PRO A 30 15.28 -15.18 15.04
CA PRO A 30 15.51 -16.58 14.74
C PRO A 30 14.29 -17.23 14.08
N THR A 31 14.63 -17.97 13.02
CA THR A 31 13.86 -18.91 12.21
C THR A 31 13.51 -20.19 12.96
N GLN A 32 12.40 -20.81 12.56
CA GLN A 32 11.95 -22.13 13.01
C GLN A 32 12.50 -23.21 12.07
N ALA A 33 13.17 -24.23 12.61
CA ALA A 33 13.58 -25.42 11.88
C ALA A 33 13.27 -26.71 12.66
N SER A 34 12.84 -27.69 11.89
CA SER A 34 12.34 -29.02 12.24
C SER A 34 13.46 -30.03 12.58
N GLY A 35 13.17 -31.02 13.43
CA GLY A 35 13.82 -32.34 13.36
C GLY A 35 14.03 -33.12 14.66
N GLY A 36 13.09 -34.03 14.97
CA GLY A 36 13.28 -35.43 15.43
C GLY A 36 14.09 -35.79 16.70
N GLY A 37 13.48 -36.59 17.59
CA GLY A 37 14.24 -37.44 18.54
C GLY A 37 13.46 -37.90 19.79
N ASN A 38 13.17 -39.20 19.84
CA ASN A 38 12.48 -39.96 20.90
C ASN A 38 13.33 -40.15 22.19
N GLY A 39 12.68 -40.28 23.35
CA GLY A 39 13.32 -40.77 24.59
C GLY A 39 12.61 -40.29 25.87
N GLY A 40 11.97 -41.22 26.60
CA GLY A 40 11.07 -40.95 27.72
C GLY A 40 11.73 -40.74 29.09
N GLY A 41 10.88 -40.54 30.11
CA GLY A 41 11.26 -40.68 31.52
C GLY A 41 10.71 -39.62 32.47
N GLY A 42 9.52 -39.88 33.00
CA GLY A 42 9.04 -39.61 34.37
C GLY A 42 9.52 -38.39 35.18
N GLY A 43 8.54 -37.62 35.69
CA GLY A 43 8.74 -36.77 36.87
C GLY A 43 7.65 -35.71 37.05
N TYR A 44 6.50 -36.08 37.61
CA TYR A 44 5.46 -35.13 38.06
C TYR A 44 5.60 -34.83 39.55
N GLN A 45 5.70 -33.54 39.91
CA GLN A 45 5.32 -32.97 41.22
C GLN A 45 5.33 -31.42 41.17
N PRO A 46 4.59 -30.71 42.06
CA PRO A 46 3.25 -30.21 41.73
C PRO A 46 3.16 -28.67 41.66
N ARG A 47 2.25 -28.15 40.82
CA ARG A 47 1.83 -26.75 40.88
C ARG A 47 0.96 -26.50 42.12
N ARG A 48 1.32 -25.47 42.88
CA ARG A 48 0.61 -24.96 44.07
C ARG A 48 -0.78 -24.44 43.71
N ALA A 49 -1.69 -24.60 44.66
CA ALA A 49 -3.11 -24.30 44.61
C ALA A 49 -3.44 -22.79 44.49
N ASN A 50 -4.48 -22.47 43.73
CA ASN A 50 -5.15 -21.17 43.71
C ASN A 50 -5.96 -20.96 45.01
N PRO A 51 -5.72 -19.91 45.82
CA PRO A 51 -6.33 -19.77 47.13
C PRO A 51 -7.64 -18.93 47.14
N TYR A 52 -8.44 -18.97 46.07
CA TYR A 52 -9.71 -18.20 45.98
C TYR A 52 -10.93 -19.02 45.53
N ALA A 53 -10.89 -20.35 45.65
CA ALA A 53 -12.05 -21.18 45.40
C ALA A 53 -12.72 -21.56 46.73
N GLN A 54 -14.05 -21.37 46.79
CA GLN A 54 -15.02 -21.66 47.86
C GLN A 54 -15.24 -20.52 48.88
N GLN A 55 -16.46 -20.16 49.26
CA GLN A 55 -17.81 -20.74 49.08
C GLN A 55 -18.81 -19.64 49.47
N ASP A 56 -19.91 -19.47 48.73
CA ASP A 56 -21.18 -19.08 49.35
C ASP A 56 -22.34 -19.57 48.47
N ASP A 57 -22.93 -20.67 48.92
CA ASP A 57 -24.14 -21.30 48.40
C ASP A 57 -25.37 -20.50 48.82
N ARG A 58 -25.93 -19.69 47.91
CA ARG A 58 -27.37 -19.38 47.90
C ARG A 58 -27.87 -19.28 46.47
N ALA A 59 -28.61 -20.31 46.08
CA ALA A 59 -29.42 -20.35 44.88
C ALA A 59 -30.37 -19.14 44.83
N TYR A 60 -30.19 -18.30 43.81
CA TYR A 60 -31.27 -17.50 43.24
C TYR A 60 -31.58 -18.08 41.87
N GLU A 61 -32.77 -18.66 41.76
CA GLU A 61 -33.38 -19.17 40.54
C GLU A 61 -33.49 -18.04 39.51
N MET A 62 -32.98 -18.27 38.30
CA MET A 62 -33.29 -17.47 37.12
C MET A 62 -34.31 -18.25 36.28
N SER A 63 -35.50 -18.44 36.84
CA SER A 63 -36.71 -18.80 36.09
C SER A 63 -37.48 -17.51 35.80
N ASP A 64 -37.92 -17.34 34.56
CA ASP A 64 -38.65 -16.19 34.00
C ASP A 64 -37.79 -15.02 33.47
N VAL A 65 -37.10 -15.28 32.37
CA VAL A 65 -37.04 -14.30 31.27
C VAL A 65 -37.73 -14.90 30.05
N SER A 66 -39.04 -15.03 30.19
CA SER A 66 -39.94 -15.27 29.06
C SER A 66 -39.98 -14.02 28.18
N ASN A 67 -39.32 -14.12 27.03
CA ASN A 67 -39.76 -13.59 25.74
C ASN A 67 -40.43 -12.19 25.73
N SER A 68 -39.65 -11.13 25.54
CA SER A 68 -40.12 -9.91 24.88
C SER A 68 -38.95 -9.09 24.29
N ALA A 69 -38.21 -9.69 23.37
CA ALA A 69 -37.32 -8.96 22.46
C ALA A 69 -37.72 -9.21 21.01
N GLN A 70 -38.97 -8.85 20.69
CA GLN A 70 -39.40 -8.61 19.32
C GLN A 70 -38.93 -7.20 18.91
N TYR A 71 -37.65 -7.08 18.58
CA TYR A 71 -37.16 -6.12 17.61
C TYR A 71 -36.13 -6.87 16.76
N GLY A 72 -36.62 -7.41 15.64
CA GLY A 72 -35.78 -8.04 14.63
C GLY A 72 -34.80 -7.02 14.07
N ALA A 73 -33.55 -7.06 14.53
CA ALA A 73 -32.44 -6.52 13.77
C ALA A 73 -32.31 -7.38 12.51
N PRO A 74 -32.21 -6.79 11.30
CA PRO A 74 -31.94 -7.56 10.10
C PRO A 74 -30.51 -8.11 10.20
N VAL A 75 -30.39 -9.38 10.56
CA VAL A 75 -29.14 -10.16 10.46
C VAL A 75 -28.91 -10.48 8.97
N ASN A 76 -28.63 -9.43 8.19
CA ASN A 76 -28.35 -9.54 6.75
C ASN A 76 -27.41 -8.39 6.27
N GLY A 77 -26.60 -7.83 7.18
CA GLY A 77 -25.69 -6.70 6.89
C GLY A 77 -24.20 -7.05 6.94
N GLY A 78 -23.79 -8.06 7.73
CA GLY A 78 -22.37 -8.40 7.95
C GLY A 78 -21.68 -9.01 6.73
N ASP A 79 -22.35 -9.94 6.04
CA ASP A 79 -21.77 -10.64 4.88
C ASP A 79 -21.67 -9.78 3.63
N ASN A 80 -22.53 -8.76 3.49
CA ASN A 80 -22.51 -7.88 2.32
C ASN A 80 -21.36 -6.86 2.41
N MET A 81 -21.01 -6.40 3.62
CA MET A 81 -19.93 -5.43 3.81
C MET A 81 -18.54 -6.07 3.77
N SER A 82 -18.39 -7.29 4.29
CA SER A 82 -17.14 -8.05 4.16
C SER A 82 -16.80 -8.35 2.69
N ALA A 83 -17.80 -8.77 1.90
CA ALA A 83 -17.63 -8.98 0.45
C ALA A 83 -17.23 -7.68 -0.28
N PHE A 84 -17.80 -6.54 0.12
CA PHE A 84 -17.42 -5.25 -0.44
C PHE A 84 -15.96 -4.88 -0.16
N TYR A 85 -15.49 -5.04 1.08
CA TYR A 85 -14.10 -4.75 1.41
C TYR A 85 -13.13 -5.70 0.70
N ALA A 86 -13.49 -6.97 0.54
CA ALA A 86 -12.72 -7.93 -0.23
C ALA A 86 -12.61 -7.50 -1.71
N GLU A 87 -13.71 -7.02 -2.30
CA GLU A 87 -13.72 -6.49 -3.67
C GLU A 87 -12.86 -5.23 -3.81
N ILE A 88 -12.92 -4.30 -2.85
CA ILE A 88 -12.05 -3.12 -2.80
C ILE A 88 -10.57 -3.51 -2.71
N SER A 89 -10.21 -4.47 -1.86
CA SER A 89 -8.83 -4.96 -1.75
C SER A 89 -8.36 -5.57 -3.06
N SER A 90 -9.18 -6.43 -3.68
CA SER A 90 -8.85 -7.05 -4.97
C SER A 90 -8.69 -6.01 -6.09
N LEU A 91 -9.50 -4.94 -6.10
CA LEU A 91 -9.35 -3.82 -7.03
C LEU A 91 -8.05 -3.05 -6.78
N GLN A 92 -7.65 -2.84 -5.53
CA GLN A 92 -6.38 -2.21 -5.19
C GLN A 92 -5.19 -3.06 -5.65
N ASP A 93 -5.25 -4.39 -5.52
CA ASP A 93 -4.21 -5.30 -6.02
C ASP A 93 -4.14 -5.30 -7.55
N SER A 94 -5.30 -5.26 -8.20
CA SER A 94 -5.39 -5.11 -9.66
C SER A 94 -4.80 -3.77 -10.13
N LEU A 95 -5.00 -2.69 -9.37
CA LEU A 95 -4.38 -1.39 -9.64
C LEU A 95 -2.86 -1.38 -9.46
N ARG A 96 -2.34 -2.09 -8.45
CA ARG A 96 -0.89 -2.27 -8.29
C ARG A 96 -0.31 -2.98 -9.51
N SER A 97 -0.92 -4.11 -9.90
CA SER A 97 -0.52 -4.89 -11.08
C SER A 97 -0.56 -4.04 -12.35
N PHE A 98 -1.60 -3.21 -12.52
CA PHE A 98 -1.69 -2.26 -13.64
C PHE A 98 -0.51 -1.28 -13.65
N ASN A 99 -0.17 -0.68 -12.51
CA ASN A 99 0.98 0.24 -12.42
C ASN A 99 2.32 -0.47 -12.66
N ASP A 100 2.47 -1.70 -12.18
CA ASP A 100 3.68 -2.51 -12.40
C ASP A 100 3.85 -2.85 -13.90
N ASN A 101 2.75 -3.16 -14.60
CA ASN A 101 2.76 -3.35 -16.04
C ASN A 101 3.16 -2.06 -16.77
N VAL A 102 2.61 -0.91 -16.37
CA VAL A 102 2.97 0.40 -16.95
C VAL A 102 4.46 0.72 -16.77
N ALA A 103 5.01 0.43 -15.60
CA ALA A 103 6.45 0.59 -15.35
C ALA A 103 7.28 -0.33 -16.26
N SER A 104 6.88 -1.60 -16.39
CA SER A 104 7.53 -2.59 -17.24
C SER A 104 7.47 -2.23 -18.73
N ILE A 105 6.33 -1.69 -19.19
CA ILE A 105 6.14 -1.15 -20.55
C ILE A 105 7.12 0.02 -20.77
N GLY A 106 7.23 0.92 -19.81
CA GLY A 106 8.21 2.01 -19.85
C GLY A 106 9.66 1.51 -19.97
N ASP A 107 10.02 0.44 -19.26
CA ASP A 107 11.35 -0.18 -19.36
C ASP A 107 11.57 -0.83 -20.73
N LEU A 108 10.58 -1.53 -21.27
CA LEU A 108 10.67 -2.16 -22.58
C LEU A 108 10.80 -1.14 -23.71
N HIS A 109 10.07 -0.01 -23.64
CA HIS A 109 10.27 1.09 -24.58
C HIS A 109 11.70 1.66 -24.49
N SER A 110 12.24 1.82 -23.28
CA SER A 110 13.63 2.26 -23.08
C SER A 110 14.63 1.29 -23.71
N ARG A 111 14.43 -0.02 -23.51
CA ARG A 111 15.28 -1.06 -24.09
C ARG A 111 15.17 -1.07 -25.62
N SER A 112 13.97 -0.93 -26.17
CA SER A 112 13.73 -0.86 -27.61
C SER A 112 14.44 0.35 -28.27
N LEU A 113 14.68 1.43 -27.54
CA LEU A 113 15.41 2.61 -28.05
C LEU A 113 16.94 2.44 -28.04
N ASN A 114 17.47 1.49 -27.28
CA ASN A 114 18.89 1.37 -26.99
C ASN A 114 19.52 0.05 -27.45
N ASN A 115 18.72 -0.98 -27.71
CA ASN A 115 19.22 -2.28 -28.15
C ASN A 115 19.69 -2.26 -29.60
N THR A 116 20.87 -2.83 -29.83
CA THR A 116 21.49 -2.99 -31.16
C THR A 116 21.49 -4.46 -31.63
N ASP A 117 21.03 -5.39 -30.77
CA ASP A 117 20.87 -6.81 -31.11
C ASP A 117 19.44 -7.09 -31.59
N ASP A 118 19.31 -7.52 -32.85
CA ASP A 118 18.04 -7.83 -33.50
C ASP A 118 17.24 -8.92 -32.76
N ALA A 119 17.91 -9.95 -32.23
CA ALA A 119 17.23 -11.05 -31.54
C ALA A 119 16.70 -10.61 -30.17
N ALA A 120 17.41 -9.71 -29.48
CA ALA A 120 16.90 -9.06 -28.28
C ALA A 120 15.76 -8.09 -28.64
N ALA A 121 15.87 -7.31 -29.71
CA ALA A 121 14.84 -6.36 -30.14
C ALA A 121 13.49 -7.05 -30.40
N GLN A 122 13.48 -8.16 -31.15
CA GLN A 122 12.26 -8.93 -31.41
C GLN A 122 11.62 -9.48 -30.13
N ARG A 123 12.42 -10.00 -29.19
CA ARG A 123 11.89 -10.49 -27.90
C ARG A 123 11.28 -9.37 -27.05
N ASN A 124 11.93 -8.21 -26.99
CA ASN A 124 11.37 -7.07 -26.26
C ASN A 124 10.09 -6.55 -26.92
N ALA A 125 10.01 -6.57 -28.26
CA ALA A 125 8.80 -6.17 -28.97
C ALA A 125 7.61 -7.11 -28.68
N ALA A 126 7.83 -8.42 -28.69
CA ALA A 126 6.80 -9.39 -28.31
C ALA A 126 6.35 -9.21 -26.85
N GLN A 127 7.30 -9.06 -25.92
CA GLN A 127 6.98 -8.82 -24.50
C GLN A 127 6.21 -7.51 -24.29
N LEU A 128 6.53 -6.48 -25.08
CA LEU A 128 5.84 -5.20 -25.01
C LEU A 128 4.39 -5.35 -25.49
N GLU A 129 4.18 -6.05 -26.61
CA GLU A 129 2.84 -6.32 -27.14
C GLU A 129 1.99 -7.13 -26.15
N ASP A 130 2.55 -8.19 -25.57
CA ASP A 130 1.88 -9.01 -24.55
C ASP A 130 1.47 -8.18 -23.33
N LEU A 131 2.38 -7.34 -22.80
CA LEU A 131 2.09 -6.49 -21.64
C LEU A 131 1.06 -5.41 -21.97
N VAL A 132 1.08 -4.83 -23.17
CA VAL A 132 0.07 -3.85 -23.59
C VAL A 132 -1.31 -4.51 -23.67
N GLU A 133 -1.42 -5.71 -24.24
CA GLU A 133 -2.67 -6.46 -24.28
C GLU A 133 -3.18 -6.82 -22.88
N GLU A 134 -2.31 -7.36 -22.02
CA GLU A 134 -2.64 -7.69 -20.63
C GLU A 134 -3.13 -6.45 -19.87
N THR A 135 -2.42 -5.33 -20.02
CA THR A 135 -2.76 -4.05 -19.37
C THR A 135 -4.10 -3.50 -19.87
N SER A 136 -4.39 -3.63 -21.17
CA SER A 136 -5.68 -3.25 -21.74
C SER A 136 -6.82 -4.09 -21.18
N ALA A 137 -6.66 -5.42 -21.11
CA ALA A 137 -7.63 -6.33 -20.51
C ALA A 137 -7.88 -6.05 -19.02
N LEU A 138 -6.81 -5.77 -18.27
CA LEU A 138 -6.86 -5.39 -16.86
C LEU A 138 -7.61 -4.07 -16.67
N SER A 139 -7.34 -3.07 -17.52
CA SER A 139 -8.02 -1.77 -17.50
C SER A 139 -9.53 -1.90 -17.75
N ALA A 140 -9.94 -2.77 -18.69
CA ALA A 140 -11.35 -3.03 -18.99
C ALA A 140 -12.04 -3.71 -17.79
N THR A 141 -11.33 -4.59 -17.08
CA THR A 141 -11.82 -5.25 -15.88
C THR A 141 -11.95 -4.30 -14.70
N LEU A 142 -10.93 -3.47 -14.45
CA LEU A 142 -10.98 -2.40 -13.45
C LEU A 142 -12.16 -1.46 -13.71
N LYS A 143 -12.30 -0.95 -14.93
CA LYS A 143 -13.44 -0.11 -15.33
C LYS A 143 -14.79 -0.75 -15.00
N ARG A 144 -14.99 -2.00 -15.43
CA ARG A 144 -16.27 -2.71 -15.26
C ARG A 144 -16.61 -2.90 -13.79
N ARG A 145 -15.65 -3.34 -12.98
CA ARG A 145 -15.81 -3.62 -11.55
C ARG A 145 -16.04 -2.34 -10.74
N ILE A 146 -15.28 -1.28 -11.02
CA ILE A 146 -15.48 0.04 -10.38
C ILE A 146 -16.88 0.58 -10.72
N LYS A 147 -17.31 0.53 -11.98
CA LYS A 147 -18.68 0.93 -12.38
C LYS A 147 -19.76 0.07 -11.74
N ALA A 148 -19.49 -1.21 -11.46
CA ALA A 148 -20.43 -2.07 -10.74
C ALA A 148 -20.58 -1.63 -9.28
N LEU A 149 -19.47 -1.31 -8.60
CA LEU A 149 -19.48 -0.77 -7.24
C LEU A 149 -20.22 0.56 -7.14
N GLU A 150 -20.07 1.45 -8.13
CA GLU A 150 -20.81 2.72 -8.20
C GLU A 150 -22.33 2.49 -8.26
N LYS A 151 -22.78 1.45 -8.97
CA LYS A 151 -24.21 1.08 -9.09
C LYS A 151 -24.76 0.42 -7.82
N GLN A 152 -23.92 -0.28 -7.06
CA GLN A 152 -24.31 -1.04 -5.88
C GLN A 152 -24.55 -0.15 -4.64
N GLY A 153 -24.77 1.15 -4.83
CA GLY A 153 -24.96 2.12 -3.75
C GLY A 153 -25.96 1.69 -2.67
N GLY A 154 -25.86 2.31 -1.50
CA GLY A 154 -26.72 2.03 -0.35
C GLY A 154 -27.19 3.29 0.36
N SER A 155 -28.19 3.15 1.22
CA SER A 155 -28.64 4.20 2.16
C SER A 155 -27.94 4.07 3.51
N GLY A 156 -27.93 5.16 4.29
CA GLY A 156 -27.32 5.18 5.62
C GLY A 156 -25.78 5.14 5.63
N ARG A 157 -25.21 4.83 6.80
CA ARG A 157 -23.77 4.84 7.09
C ARG A 157 -22.97 3.94 6.15
N ASP A 158 -23.43 2.71 5.92
CA ASP A 158 -22.74 1.74 5.05
C ASP A 158 -22.74 2.18 3.58
N GLY A 159 -23.83 2.81 3.12
CA GLY A 159 -23.90 3.42 1.80
C GLY A 159 -22.88 4.54 1.61
N GLN A 160 -22.68 5.38 2.62
CA GLN A 160 -21.68 6.46 2.58
C GLN A 160 -20.25 5.89 2.54
N ILE A 161 -19.96 4.87 3.34
CA ILE A 161 -18.65 4.19 3.34
C ILE A 161 -18.38 3.57 1.96
N ARG A 162 -19.36 2.87 1.38
CA ARG A 162 -19.21 2.27 0.04
C ARG A 162 -18.93 3.31 -1.04
N LYS A 163 -19.65 4.43 -1.01
CA LYS A 163 -19.43 5.56 -1.94
C LYS A 163 -18.01 6.11 -1.80
N GLN A 164 -17.56 6.40 -0.58
CA GLN A 164 -16.22 6.96 -0.34
C GLN A 164 -15.10 6.01 -0.79
N GLN A 165 -15.19 4.72 -0.44
CA GLN A 165 -14.18 3.73 -0.83
C GLN A 165 -14.15 3.51 -2.35
N THR A 166 -15.33 3.46 -2.99
CA THR A 166 -15.42 3.34 -4.46
C THR A 166 -14.83 4.58 -5.14
N ALA A 167 -15.12 5.77 -4.63
CA ALA A 167 -14.56 7.03 -5.13
C ALA A 167 -13.04 7.07 -5.03
N LEU A 168 -12.47 6.60 -3.91
CA LEU A 168 -11.03 6.53 -3.73
C LEU A 168 -10.36 5.59 -4.75
N VAL A 169 -10.89 4.38 -4.92
CA VAL A 169 -10.36 3.41 -5.91
C VAL A 169 -10.47 3.96 -7.33
N LYS A 170 -11.57 4.64 -7.63
CA LYS A 170 -11.77 5.31 -8.91
C LYS A 170 -10.75 6.42 -9.14
N SER A 171 -10.50 7.29 -8.16
CA SER A 171 -9.47 8.34 -8.25
C SER A 171 -8.11 7.75 -8.57
N LYS A 172 -7.71 6.72 -7.83
CA LYS A 172 -6.44 6.02 -8.06
C LYS A 172 -6.35 5.39 -9.44
N PHE A 173 -7.46 4.87 -9.97
CA PHE A 173 -7.49 4.35 -11.33
C PHE A 173 -7.32 5.44 -12.38
N VAL A 174 -7.98 6.58 -12.20
CA VAL A 174 -7.83 7.76 -13.08
C VAL A 174 -6.38 8.27 -13.05
N GLU A 175 -5.77 8.37 -11.87
CA GLU A 175 -4.35 8.73 -11.71
C GLU A 175 -3.43 7.73 -12.42
N ALA A 176 -3.69 6.42 -12.32
CA ALA A 176 -2.93 5.39 -13.00
C ALA A 176 -3.05 5.50 -14.54
N ILE A 177 -4.25 5.79 -15.06
CA ILE A 177 -4.47 6.04 -16.50
C ILE A 177 -3.66 7.24 -16.97
N GLN A 178 -3.67 8.36 -16.22
CA GLN A 178 -2.89 9.55 -16.55
C GLN A 178 -1.38 9.30 -16.51
N SER A 179 -0.92 8.51 -15.54
CA SER A 179 0.48 8.08 -15.46
C SER A 179 0.87 7.29 -16.71
N TYR A 180 0.05 6.32 -17.11
CA TYR A 180 0.30 5.55 -18.33
C TYR A 180 0.31 6.43 -19.59
N GLN A 181 -0.66 7.34 -19.73
CA GLN A 181 -0.67 8.31 -20.83
C GLN A 181 0.62 9.15 -20.87
N THR A 182 1.15 9.52 -19.71
CA THR A 182 2.40 10.28 -19.62
C THR A 182 3.59 9.45 -20.10
N VAL A 183 3.69 8.18 -19.69
CA VAL A 183 4.74 7.26 -20.16
C VAL A 183 4.69 7.10 -21.68
N GLU A 184 3.50 6.84 -22.23
CA GLU A 184 3.28 6.70 -23.67
C GLU A 184 3.64 7.96 -24.45
N GLN A 185 3.21 9.14 -23.99
CA GLN A 185 3.55 10.43 -24.62
C GLN A 185 5.06 10.71 -24.61
N GLN A 186 5.74 10.37 -23.51
CA GLN A 186 7.20 10.50 -23.42
C GLN A 186 7.89 9.62 -24.45
N TYR A 187 7.48 8.36 -24.60
CA TYR A 187 8.09 7.44 -25.56
C TYR A 187 7.73 7.76 -27.01
N ARG A 188 6.50 8.21 -27.30
CA ARG A 188 6.14 8.78 -28.60
C ARG A 188 7.11 9.89 -29.00
N THR A 189 7.41 10.81 -28.08
CA THR A 189 8.34 11.91 -28.32
C THR A 189 9.77 11.40 -28.58
N LYS A 190 10.24 10.43 -27.79
CA LYS A 190 11.57 9.81 -27.97
C LYS A 190 11.68 9.08 -29.31
N TYR A 191 10.66 8.34 -29.73
CA TYR A 191 10.65 7.66 -31.03
C TYR A 191 10.64 8.66 -32.19
N LYS A 192 9.86 9.75 -32.10
CA LYS A 192 9.91 10.85 -33.09
C LYS A 192 11.30 11.46 -33.21
N GLN A 193 11.99 11.71 -32.08
CA GLN A 193 13.36 12.20 -32.07
C GLN A 193 14.37 11.22 -32.68
N ARG A 194 14.21 9.91 -32.44
CA ARG A 194 15.06 8.89 -33.09
C ARG A 194 14.85 8.87 -34.60
N MET A 195 13.61 8.87 -35.04
CA MET A 195 13.25 8.91 -36.46
C MET A 195 13.81 10.15 -37.16
N GLU A 196 13.73 11.33 -36.53
CA GLU A 196 14.36 12.56 -37.03
C GLU A 196 15.88 12.42 -37.18
N ARG A 197 16.57 11.79 -36.21
CA ARG A 197 18.02 11.58 -36.30
C ARG A 197 18.38 10.64 -37.45
N GLN A 198 17.64 9.54 -37.61
CA GLN A 198 17.86 8.61 -38.72
C GLN A 198 17.54 9.24 -40.07
N PHE A 199 16.52 10.09 -40.13
CA PHE A 199 16.19 10.87 -41.32
C PHE A 199 17.36 11.74 -41.77
N LYS A 200 17.97 12.48 -40.82
CA LYS A 200 19.10 13.37 -41.10
C LYS A 200 20.39 12.64 -41.47
N ILE A 201 20.55 11.36 -41.11
CA ILE A 201 21.69 10.56 -41.59
C ILE A 201 21.57 10.33 -43.10
N VAL A 202 20.36 10.09 -43.61
CA VAL A 202 20.09 9.89 -45.04
C VAL A 202 20.05 11.21 -45.80
N LYS A 203 19.36 12.22 -45.25
CA LYS A 203 19.21 13.56 -45.85
C LYS A 203 19.68 14.65 -44.87
N PRO A 204 20.99 14.95 -44.81
CA PRO A 204 21.54 15.90 -43.84
C PRO A 204 21.12 17.36 -44.08
N ASP A 205 20.74 17.69 -45.30
CA ASP A 205 20.26 19.00 -45.76
C ASP A 205 18.74 19.17 -45.64
N ALA A 206 18.04 18.21 -45.00
CA ALA A 206 16.61 18.27 -44.80
C ALA A 206 16.15 19.51 -44.03
N SER A 207 15.11 20.17 -44.54
CA SER A 207 14.50 21.30 -43.83
C SER A 207 13.72 20.81 -42.58
N PRO A 208 13.53 21.66 -41.56
CA PRO A 208 12.72 21.30 -40.39
C PRO A 208 11.30 20.84 -40.75
N ASP A 209 10.73 21.40 -41.82
CA ASP A 209 9.38 21.06 -42.26
C ASP A 209 9.34 19.72 -43.00
N GLU A 210 10.38 19.38 -43.77
CA GLU A 210 10.53 18.04 -44.37
C GLU A 210 10.69 16.95 -43.30
N VAL A 211 11.49 17.22 -42.26
CA VAL A 211 11.65 16.31 -41.11
C VAL A 211 10.31 16.09 -40.42
N ARG A 212 9.56 17.16 -40.15
CA ARG A 212 8.23 17.06 -39.53
C ARG A 212 7.24 16.32 -40.41
N ALA A 213 7.29 16.53 -41.74
CA ALA A 213 6.44 15.82 -42.67
C ALA A 213 6.66 14.31 -42.58
N VAL A 214 7.91 13.85 -42.55
CA VAL A 214 8.25 12.43 -42.41
C VAL A 214 7.88 11.88 -41.04
N VAL A 215 8.16 12.65 -39.97
CA VAL A 215 7.91 12.20 -38.59
C VAL A 215 6.42 12.10 -38.25
N ASN A 216 5.59 12.91 -38.90
CA ASN A 216 4.13 12.90 -38.74
C ASN A 216 3.41 12.25 -39.92
N ASP A 217 4.14 11.66 -40.86
CA ASP A 217 3.55 10.99 -42.03
C ASP A 217 2.77 9.76 -41.57
N GLU A 218 1.45 9.74 -41.72
CA GLU A 218 0.63 8.55 -41.42
C GLU A 218 0.85 7.42 -42.44
N SER A 219 1.43 7.74 -43.61
CA SER A 219 1.56 6.88 -44.79
C SER A 219 2.67 5.82 -44.68
N GLY A 220 3.21 5.54 -43.49
CA GLY A 220 4.15 4.42 -43.32
C GLY A 220 5.56 4.70 -43.85
N GLY A 221 6.00 5.96 -43.88
CA GLY A 221 7.34 6.32 -44.33
C GLY A 221 7.47 6.37 -45.86
N GLN A 222 6.37 6.61 -46.58
CA GLN A 222 6.40 6.78 -48.04
C GLN A 222 7.25 7.99 -48.44
N ILE A 223 7.14 9.10 -47.69
CA ILE A 223 8.00 10.28 -47.87
C ILE A 223 9.48 9.91 -47.64
N PHE A 224 9.74 9.01 -46.70
CA PHE A 224 11.09 8.52 -46.42
C PHE A 224 11.65 7.67 -47.57
N SER A 225 10.84 6.78 -48.15
CA SER A 225 11.24 5.96 -49.31
C SER A 225 11.61 6.81 -50.53
N GLN A 226 10.87 7.89 -50.76
CA GLN A 226 11.15 8.84 -51.83
C GLN A 226 12.46 9.61 -51.59
N ALA A 227 12.72 10.00 -50.34
CA ALA A 227 13.98 10.64 -49.96
C ALA A 227 15.18 9.68 -50.15
N LEU A 228 14.99 8.38 -49.87
CA LEU A 228 16.02 7.35 -50.05
C LEU A 228 16.44 7.22 -51.52
N MET A 229 15.46 7.18 -52.44
CA MET A 229 15.69 7.02 -53.88
C MET A 229 16.47 8.19 -54.50
N ASN A 230 16.34 9.38 -53.92
CA ASN A 230 17.06 10.58 -54.35
C ASN A 230 18.45 10.72 -53.70
N SER A 231 18.80 9.83 -52.76
CA SER A 231 20.08 9.89 -52.02
C SER A 231 21.14 8.97 -52.64
N ASN A 232 22.36 9.48 -52.80
CA ASN A 232 23.50 8.69 -53.31
C ASN A 232 24.13 7.75 -52.25
N ARG A 233 23.60 7.71 -51.01
CA ARG A 233 24.17 6.95 -49.86
C ARG A 233 23.47 5.61 -49.61
N TYR A 234 23.17 4.86 -50.67
CA TYR A 234 22.24 3.73 -50.67
C TYR A 234 22.48 2.64 -49.59
N GLY A 235 23.74 2.35 -49.23
CA GLY A 235 24.10 1.31 -48.23
C GLY A 235 23.72 1.66 -46.78
N GLU A 236 24.20 2.79 -46.27
CA GLU A 236 23.85 3.30 -44.92
C GLU A 236 22.37 3.70 -44.84
N SER A 237 21.80 4.09 -45.98
CA SER A 237 20.41 4.49 -46.08
C SER A 237 19.44 3.34 -45.81
N ARG A 238 19.78 2.10 -46.15
CA ARG A 238 18.87 0.96 -45.99
C ARG A 238 18.65 0.55 -44.52
N ALA A 239 19.67 0.67 -43.68
CA ALA A 239 19.56 0.40 -42.24
C ALA A 239 18.74 1.52 -41.56
N ALA A 240 19.07 2.78 -41.86
CA ALA A 240 18.29 3.94 -41.38
C ALA A 240 16.82 3.86 -41.83
N TYR A 241 16.55 3.37 -43.04
CA TYR A 241 15.20 3.12 -43.55
C TYR A 241 14.41 2.12 -42.72
N ARG A 242 15.01 0.97 -42.43
CA ARG A 242 14.37 -0.02 -41.59
C ARG A 242 14.06 0.54 -40.21
N GLU A 243 15.02 1.24 -39.60
CA GLU A 243 14.82 1.82 -38.27
C GLU A 243 13.69 2.87 -38.28
N VAL A 244 13.63 3.75 -39.28
CA VAL A 244 12.53 4.73 -39.45
C VAL A 244 11.18 4.02 -39.55
N GLN A 245 11.09 2.97 -40.35
CA GLN A 245 9.85 2.20 -40.51
C GLN A 245 9.43 1.53 -39.19
N GLU A 246 10.36 0.90 -38.48
CA GLU A 246 10.10 0.28 -37.18
C GLU A 246 9.65 1.31 -36.13
N ARG A 247 10.33 2.45 -36.03
CA ARG A 247 9.94 3.53 -35.10
C ARG A 247 8.57 4.10 -35.45
N HIS A 248 8.24 4.17 -36.73
CA HIS A 248 6.94 4.64 -37.19
C HIS A 248 5.81 3.68 -36.77
N GLU A 249 6.00 2.37 -36.93
CA GLU A 249 5.04 1.37 -36.43
C GLU A 249 4.90 1.41 -34.90
N ASP A 250 5.99 1.61 -34.17
CA ASP A 250 5.93 1.79 -32.71
C ASP A 250 5.13 3.04 -32.33
N ILE A 251 5.29 4.16 -33.03
CA ILE A 251 4.49 5.38 -32.80
C ILE A 251 3.00 5.10 -33.04
N LYS A 252 2.63 4.36 -34.09
CA LYS A 252 1.25 3.99 -34.37
C LYS A 252 0.63 3.16 -33.23
N ARG A 253 1.39 2.21 -32.68
CA ARG A 253 0.95 1.41 -31.52
C ARG A 253 0.73 2.29 -30.28
N ILE A 254 1.64 3.23 -30.02
CA ILE A 254 1.48 4.22 -28.95
C ILE A 254 0.22 5.07 -29.18
N GLU A 255 -0.02 5.54 -30.41
CA GLU A 255 -1.18 6.38 -30.73
C GLU A 255 -2.50 5.62 -30.54
N LYS A 256 -2.55 4.34 -30.91
CA LYS A 256 -3.68 3.46 -30.60
C LYS A 256 -3.90 3.36 -29.08
N THR A 257 -2.84 3.09 -28.33
CA THR A 257 -2.88 2.98 -26.86
C THR A 257 -3.33 4.28 -26.20
N LEU A 258 -2.81 5.43 -26.64
CA LEU A 258 -3.25 6.75 -26.18
C LEU A 258 -4.72 7.03 -26.47
N GLY A 259 -5.23 6.58 -27.63
CA GLY A 259 -6.66 6.65 -27.97
C GLY A 259 -7.52 5.82 -27.01
N GLU A 260 -7.13 4.57 -26.74
CA GLU A 260 -7.81 3.70 -25.77
C GLU A 260 -7.80 4.29 -24.36
N LEU A 261 -6.65 4.81 -23.92
CA LEU A 261 -6.49 5.46 -22.61
C LEU A 261 -7.32 6.75 -22.51
N ALA A 262 -7.41 7.54 -23.58
CA ALA A 262 -8.25 8.74 -23.61
C ALA A 262 -9.74 8.39 -23.50
N GLN A 263 -10.20 7.36 -24.20
CA GLN A 263 -11.56 6.87 -24.05
C GLN A 263 -11.82 6.36 -22.63
N LEU A 264 -10.88 5.59 -22.08
CA LEU A 264 -10.95 5.08 -20.71
C LEU A 264 -10.98 6.21 -19.67
N PHE A 265 -10.16 7.24 -19.85
CA PHE A 265 -10.15 8.43 -19.00
C PHE A 265 -11.51 9.14 -19.03
N ASN A 266 -12.07 9.39 -20.22
CA ASN A 266 -13.40 10.01 -20.35
C ASN A 266 -14.49 9.15 -19.69
N ASP A 267 -14.44 7.82 -19.87
CA ASP A 267 -15.37 6.87 -19.27
C ASP A 267 -15.39 6.91 -17.73
N MET A 268 -14.29 7.33 -17.10
CA MET A 268 -14.13 7.39 -15.65
C MET A 268 -14.26 8.81 -15.08
N SER A 269 -13.83 9.84 -15.81
CA SER A 269 -13.79 11.24 -15.34
C SER A 269 -15.14 11.95 -15.39
N VAL A 270 -16.06 11.58 -16.31
CA VAL A 270 -17.41 12.19 -16.45
C VAL A 270 -18.27 12.09 -15.18
N LEU A 271 -17.86 11.28 -14.20
CA LEU A 271 -18.59 11.06 -12.95
C LEU A 271 -17.82 11.50 -11.69
N VAL A 272 -16.69 12.20 -11.82
CA VAL A 272 -15.90 12.69 -10.66
C VAL A 272 -16.39 14.07 -10.19
N GLU A 273 -16.91 14.92 -11.09
CA GLU A 273 -17.40 16.28 -10.76
C GLU A 273 -18.57 16.30 -9.76
N GLN A 274 -19.33 15.20 -9.60
CA GLN A 274 -20.43 15.15 -8.62
C GLN A 274 -19.99 14.84 -7.18
N GLN A 275 -18.69 14.67 -6.89
CA GLN A 275 -18.20 14.13 -5.60
C GLN A 275 -17.10 14.95 -4.91
N GLU A 276 -16.82 16.17 -5.35
CA GLU A 276 -15.72 16.99 -4.77
C GLU A 276 -15.89 17.36 -3.29
N GLU A 277 -17.07 17.20 -2.68
CA GLU A 277 -17.26 17.56 -1.27
C GLU A 277 -16.83 16.46 -0.26
N THR A 278 -16.51 15.23 -0.69
CA THR A 278 -16.33 14.09 0.25
C THR A 278 -14.93 13.45 0.27
N ILE A 279 -13.90 14.10 -0.27
CA ILE A 279 -12.52 13.58 -0.18
C ILE A 279 -11.84 13.93 1.16
N ASN A 280 -12.33 14.94 1.89
CA ASN A 280 -11.79 15.36 3.20
C ASN A 280 -12.17 14.48 4.41
N VAL A 281 -12.83 13.35 4.19
CA VAL A 281 -13.35 12.53 5.31
C VAL A 281 -12.33 11.53 5.85
N ILE A 282 -11.30 11.15 5.09
CA ILE A 282 -10.31 10.16 5.55
C ILE A 282 -9.33 10.79 6.56
N GLU A 283 -8.93 12.05 6.36
CA GLU A 283 -8.06 12.76 7.30
C GLU A 283 -8.77 13.02 8.65
N THR A 284 -10.07 13.31 8.61
CA THR A 284 -10.89 13.51 9.82
C THR A 284 -11.27 12.21 10.52
N GLN A 285 -11.47 11.09 9.81
CA GLN A 285 -11.74 9.79 10.44
C GLN A 285 -10.49 9.14 11.06
N ALA A 286 -9.30 9.28 10.44
CA ALA A 286 -8.06 8.80 11.06
C ALA A 286 -7.73 9.60 12.34
N ALA A 287 -7.91 10.93 12.32
CA ALA A 287 -7.76 11.77 13.50
C ALA A 287 -8.81 11.47 14.60
N ALA A 288 -10.03 11.08 14.22
CA ALA A 288 -11.05 10.66 15.18
C ALA A 288 -10.70 9.31 15.83
N VAL A 289 -10.18 8.34 15.07
CA VAL A 289 -9.73 7.04 15.61
C VAL A 289 -8.52 7.23 16.53
N GLU A 290 -7.57 8.09 16.16
CA GLU A 290 -6.44 8.43 17.03
C GLU A 290 -6.91 9.05 18.36
N LYS A 291 -7.83 10.02 18.28
CA LYS A 291 -8.42 10.67 19.46
C LYS A 291 -9.22 9.71 20.34
N ASP A 292 -10.00 8.80 19.75
CA ASP A 292 -10.77 7.80 20.49
C ASP A 292 -9.86 6.75 21.14
N THR A 293 -8.74 6.39 20.50
CA THR A 293 -7.73 5.52 21.12
C THR A 293 -6.99 6.20 22.27
N GLU A 294 -6.69 7.49 22.17
CA GLU A 294 -6.08 8.28 23.25
C GLU A 294 -7.01 8.37 24.46
N VAL A 295 -8.29 8.69 24.22
CA VAL A 295 -9.31 8.74 25.27
C VAL A 295 -9.53 7.36 25.90
N GLY A 296 -9.55 6.29 25.09
CA GLY A 296 -9.60 4.91 25.57
C GLY A 296 -8.43 4.56 26.48
N LEU A 297 -7.21 4.96 26.12
CA LEU A 297 -6.00 4.77 26.93
C LEU A 297 -6.14 5.45 28.30
N GLN A 298 -6.61 6.69 28.35
CA GLN A 298 -6.83 7.40 29.62
C GLN A 298 -7.85 6.71 30.53
N TYR A 299 -8.91 6.13 29.98
CA TYR A 299 -9.87 5.35 30.79
C TYR A 299 -9.24 4.08 31.35
N THR A 300 -8.39 3.39 30.58
CA THR A 300 -7.67 2.20 31.08
C THR A 300 -6.65 2.56 32.16
N GLU A 301 -5.95 3.68 32.04
CA GLU A 301 -5.01 4.15 33.07
C GLU A 301 -5.74 4.50 34.37
N LYS A 302 -6.85 5.25 34.30
CA LYS A 302 -7.70 5.55 35.48
C LYS A 302 -8.31 4.29 36.10
N ALA A 303 -8.67 3.30 35.27
CA ALA A 303 -9.15 2.00 35.76
C ALA A 303 -8.04 1.21 36.48
N VAL A 304 -6.81 1.24 35.97
CA VAL A 304 -5.65 0.60 36.63
C VAL A 304 -5.27 1.31 37.93
N GLU A 305 -5.29 2.65 37.96
CA GLU A 305 -4.98 3.43 39.15
C GLU A 305 -6.04 3.20 40.26
N SER A 306 -7.33 3.26 39.91
CA SER A 306 -8.41 2.99 40.86
C SER A 306 -8.38 1.53 41.37
N ALA A 307 -8.07 0.56 40.51
CA ALA A 307 -7.88 -0.83 40.92
C ALA A 307 -6.68 -1.00 41.87
N ARG A 308 -5.56 -0.30 41.63
CA ARG A 308 -4.39 -0.31 42.52
C ARG A 308 -4.69 0.37 43.87
N GLY A 309 -5.42 1.49 43.85
CA GLY A 309 -5.84 2.22 45.05
C GLY A 309 -6.79 1.40 45.93
N ALA A 310 -7.74 0.67 45.33
CA ALA A 310 -8.65 -0.22 46.06
C ALA A 310 -7.90 -1.36 46.78
N ARG A 311 -6.87 -1.94 46.15
CA ARG A 311 -6.03 -2.98 46.78
C ARG A 311 -5.27 -2.45 47.99
N ARG A 312 -4.73 -1.23 47.93
CA ARG A 312 -4.02 -0.60 49.05
C ARG A 312 -4.95 -0.29 50.23
N LYS A 313 -6.17 0.18 49.97
CA LYS A 313 -7.18 0.46 51.01
C LYS A 313 -7.64 -0.81 51.73
N ARG A 314 -7.78 -1.93 51.02
CA ARG A 314 -8.10 -3.24 51.63
C ARG A 314 -7.04 -3.69 52.64
N TRP A 315 -5.76 -3.49 52.34
CA TRP A 315 -4.67 -3.81 53.25
C TRP A 315 -4.65 -2.90 54.49
N ILE A 316 -4.96 -1.61 54.32
CA ILE A 316 -5.04 -0.67 55.44
C ILE A 316 -6.18 -1.06 56.39
N CYS A 317 -7.37 -1.38 55.86
CA CYS A 317 -8.50 -1.85 56.69
C CYS A 317 -8.14 -3.15 57.43
N PHE A 318 -7.46 -4.09 56.78
CA PHE A 318 -7.02 -5.35 57.40
C PHE A 318 -6.08 -5.11 58.60
N TRP A 319 -5.09 -4.23 58.45
CA TRP A 319 -4.18 -3.89 59.56
C TRP A 319 -4.89 -3.19 60.72
N ILE A 320 -5.83 -2.28 60.43
CA ILE A 320 -6.64 -1.63 61.46
C ILE A 320 -7.46 -2.66 62.25
N THR A 321 -8.07 -3.64 61.57
CA THR A 321 -8.83 -4.69 62.26
C THR A 321 -7.97 -5.56 63.18
N ILE A 322 -6.73 -5.87 62.79
CA ILE A 322 -5.78 -6.62 63.65
C ILE A 322 -5.45 -5.83 64.92
N VAL A 323 -5.19 -4.53 64.79
CA VAL A 323 -4.84 -3.68 65.95
C VAL A 323 -6.00 -3.64 66.96
N VAL A 324 -7.24 -3.50 66.48
CA VAL A 324 -8.43 -3.51 67.35
C VAL A 324 -8.55 -4.83 68.13
N LEU A 325 -8.32 -5.97 67.47
CA LEU A 325 -8.38 -7.29 68.12
C LEU A 325 -7.31 -7.45 69.21
N ILE A 326 -6.09 -6.94 68.98
CA ILE A 326 -5.01 -6.96 69.98
C ILE A 326 -5.41 -6.15 71.22
N ILE A 327 -5.99 -4.96 71.04
CA ILE A 327 -6.44 -4.11 72.15
C ILE A 327 -7.51 -4.82 72.98
N ILE A 328 -8.50 -5.44 72.33
CA ILE A 328 -9.54 -6.22 73.02
C ILE A 328 -8.90 -7.37 73.82
N GLY A 329 -7.96 -8.11 73.23
CA GLY A 329 -7.24 -9.18 73.90
C GLY A 329 -6.47 -8.71 75.14
N VAL A 330 -5.82 -7.54 75.07
CA VAL A 330 -5.11 -6.95 76.21
C VAL A 330 -6.08 -6.53 77.32
N VAL A 331 -7.21 -5.90 76.98
CA VAL A 331 -8.24 -5.49 77.95
C VAL A 331 -8.81 -6.71 78.67
N VAL A 332 -9.19 -7.76 77.93
CA VAL A 332 -9.68 -9.01 78.53
C VAL A 332 -8.60 -9.65 79.40
N GLY A 333 -7.35 -9.68 78.95
CA GLY A 333 -6.22 -10.20 79.74
C GLY A 333 -5.99 -9.44 81.06
N ILE A 334 -6.10 -8.11 81.04
CA ILE A 334 -5.99 -7.27 82.25
C ILE A 334 -7.17 -7.53 83.19
N VAL A 335 -8.40 -7.62 82.67
CA VAL A 335 -9.60 -7.90 83.47
C VAL A 335 -9.50 -9.27 84.12
N VAL A 336 -9.11 -10.31 83.37
CA VAL A 336 -8.94 -11.67 83.91
C VAL A 336 -7.82 -11.71 84.95
N LYS A 337 -6.67 -11.06 84.69
CA LYS A 337 -5.56 -10.98 85.66
C LYS A 337 -5.97 -10.23 86.95
N ASN A 338 -6.81 -9.21 86.83
CA ASN A 338 -7.33 -8.48 87.99
C ASN A 338 -8.40 -9.26 88.76
N GLN A 339 -9.14 -10.16 88.11
CA GLN A 339 -10.09 -11.08 88.77
C GLN A 339 -9.37 -12.24 89.48
N VAL A 340 -8.23 -12.72 88.95
CA VAL A 340 -7.42 -13.79 89.57
C VAL A 340 -6.58 -13.29 90.76
N LYS A 341 -6.43 -11.97 90.92
CA LYS A 341 -5.69 -11.33 92.04
C LYS A 341 -6.56 -10.87 93.21
N LYS A 342 -7.88 -11.09 93.16
CA LYS A 342 -8.80 -10.92 94.30
C LYS A 342 -9.09 -12.27 94.91
#